data_AF-A0A5P2CJG5-F1
#
_entry.id   AF-A0A5P2CJG5-F1
#
_cell.length_a   1.000
_cell.length_b   1.000
_cell.length_c   1.000
_cell.angle_alpha   90.00
_cell.angle_beta   90.00
_cell.angle_gamma   90.00
#
_symmetry.space_group_name_H-M   'P 1'
#
loop_
_entity.id
_entity.type
_entity.pdbx_description
1 polymer ?
#
loop_
_entity_poly.entity_id
_entity_poly.type
_entity_poly.pdbx_seq_one_letter_code
_entity_poly.pdbx_strand_id
1 'polypeptide(L)' 'MDWKPDIPRWKQVYAVFEQRIADGEYPPGSQLPGVLAIQGEFGIAQMTARRVLTELREAGLAQMQPGIGTFVTELPKP' A
#
# COMPACT_ATOMS: atom_id res chain seq x y z
N MET A 1 -0.48 14.78 6.68
CA MET A 1 -1.04 14.55 5.33
C MET A 1 -2.38 15.27 5.26
N ASP A 2 -2.52 16.19 4.33
CA ASP A 2 -3.78 16.90 4.12
C ASP A 2 -4.70 16.01 3.26
N TRP A 3 -5.74 15.46 3.88
CA TRP A 3 -6.69 14.60 3.19
C TRP A 3 -7.61 15.42 2.29
N LYS A 4 -7.73 15.02 1.03
CA LYS A 4 -8.75 15.57 0.12
C LYS A 4 -10.12 15.01 0.50
N PRO A 5 -11.11 15.84 0.89
CA PRO A 5 -12.40 15.36 1.42
C PRO A 5 -13.25 14.64 0.37
N ASP A 6 -13.03 14.93 -0.91
CA ASP A 6 -13.69 14.37 -2.09
C ASP A 6 -13.09 13.03 -2.55
N ILE A 7 -11.91 12.64 -2.04
CA ILE A 7 -11.25 11.39 -2.39
C ILE A 7 -11.27 10.43 -1.19
N PRO A 8 -11.71 9.17 -1.35
CA PRO A 8 -11.62 8.18 -0.28
C PRO A 8 -10.19 8.03 0.26
N ARG A 9 -10.04 8.00 1.60
CA ARG A 9 -8.73 7.90 2.28
C ARG A 9 -7.87 6.75 1.76
N TRP A 10 -8.47 5.59 1.49
CA TRP A 10 -7.74 4.43 0.97
C TRP A 10 -7.12 4.71 -0.42
N LYS A 11 -7.78 5.48 -1.29
CA LYS A 11 -7.23 5.83 -2.61
C LYS A 11 -6.03 6.75 -2.49
N GLN A 12 -6.10 7.70 -1.56
CA GLN A 12 -5.01 8.63 -1.29
C GLN A 12 -3.78 7.89 -0.75
N VAL A 13 -3.97 6.94 0.16
CA VAL A 13 -2.88 6.11 0.69
C VAL A 13 -2.36 5.10 -0.34
N TYR A 14 -3.24 4.50 -1.14
CA TYR A 14 -2.84 3.65 -2.27
C TYR A 14 -1.91 4.41 -3.22
N ALA A 15 -2.26 5.64 -3.61
CA ALA A 15 -1.44 6.44 -4.51
C ALA A 15 -0.06 6.74 -3.90
N VAL A 16 0.03 6.94 -2.58
CA VAL A 16 1.32 7.09 -1.90
C VAL A 16 2.16 5.81 -2.02
N PHE A 17 1.58 4.64 -1.75
CA PHE A 17 2.31 3.37 -1.88
C PHE A 17 2.71 3.06 -3.32
N GLU A 18 1.83 3.33 -4.29
CA GLU A 18 2.13 3.17 -5.71
C GLU A 18 3.32 4.02 -6.13
N GLN A 19 3.36 5.29 -5.70
CA GLN A 19 4.52 6.17 -5.93
C GLN A 19 5.78 5.67 -5.25
N ARG A 20 5.72 5.26 -3.96
CA ARG A 20 6.90 4.71 -3.26
C ARG A 20 7.44 3.45 -3.92
N ILE A 21 6.57 2.58 -4.43
CA ILE A 21 6.98 1.42 -5.21
C ILE A 21 7.64 1.90 -6.51
N ALA A 22 7.01 2.80 -7.26
CA ALA A 22 7.55 3.36 -8.51
C ALA A 22 8.94 4.01 -8.33
N ASP A 23 9.13 4.73 -7.24
CA ASP A 23 10.38 5.39 -6.86
C ASP A 23 11.46 4.40 -6.39
N GLY A 24 11.11 3.12 -6.22
CA GLY A 24 12.01 2.06 -5.78
C GLY A 24 12.27 2.04 -4.27
N GLU A 25 11.52 2.80 -3.46
CA GLU A 25 11.58 2.73 -1.99
C GLU A 25 11.22 1.32 -1.50
N TYR A 26 10.28 0.68 -2.21
CA TYR A 26 9.98 -0.74 -2.04
C TYR A 26 10.32 -1.50 -3.33
N PRO A 27 11.56 -2.01 -3.48
CA PRO A 27 11.93 -2.78 -4.66
C PRO A 27 11.16 -4.11 -4.73
N PRO A 28 11.04 -4.73 -5.93
CA PRO A 28 10.45 -6.06 -6.06
C PRO A 28 11.08 -7.07 -5.10
N GLY A 29 10.24 -7.86 -4.43
CA GLY A 29 10.63 -8.80 -3.38
C GLY A 29 10.79 -8.19 -1.99
N SER A 30 10.70 -6.87 -1.83
CA SER A 30 10.69 -6.23 -0.50
C SER A 30 9.33 -6.33 0.17
N GLN A 31 9.33 -6.31 1.50
CA GLN A 31 8.11 -6.39 2.31
C GLN A 31 7.48 -5.01 2.48
N LEU A 32 6.19 -4.90 2.15
CA LEU A 32 5.38 -3.73 2.46
C LEU A 32 5.00 -3.66 3.94
N PRO A 33 4.78 -2.45 4.49
CA PRO A 33 4.24 -2.28 5.83
C PRO A 33 2.92 -3.05 6.02
N GLY A 34 2.79 -3.72 7.17
CA GLY A 34 1.54 -4.40 7.54
C GLY A 34 0.41 -3.42 7.89
N VAL A 35 -0.81 -3.94 8.00
CA VAL A 35 -2.01 -3.13 8.27
C VAL A 35 -1.86 -2.21 9.49
N LEU A 36 -1.26 -2.70 10.58
CA LEU A 36 -1.05 -1.90 11.80
C LEU A 36 -0.02 -0.79 11.59
N ALA A 37 1.03 -1.04 10.81
CA ALA A 37 2.03 -0.04 10.48
C ALA A 37 1.42 1.07 9.59
N ILE A 38 0.65 0.69 8.57
CA ILE A 38 -0.08 1.63 7.72
C ILE A 38 -1.08 2.47 8.54
N GLN A 39 -1.82 1.83 9.45
CA GLN A 39 -2.70 2.54 10.37
C GLN A 39 -1.94 3.56 11.23
N GLY A 40 -0.79 3.17 11.78
CA GLY A 40 0.04 4.06 12.60
C GLY A 40 0.62 5.23 11.81
N GLU A 41 1.11 4.96 10.59
CA GLU A 41 1.73 5.95 9.73
C GLU A 41 0.72 6.98 9.20
N PHE A 42 -0.44 6.53 8.74
CA PHE A 42 -1.43 7.39 8.09
C PHE A 42 -2.59 7.81 9.02
N GLY A 43 -2.69 7.26 10.23
CA GLY A 43 -3.80 7.55 11.14
C GLY A 43 -5.18 7.14 10.61
N ILE A 44 -5.24 6.10 9.75
CA ILE A 44 -6.47 5.61 9.13
C ILE A 44 -7.01 4.37 9.85
N ALA A 45 -8.31 4.12 9.70
CA ALA A 45 -8.92 2.90 10.24
C ALA A 45 -8.26 1.63 9.69
N GLN A 46 -8.14 0.59 10.52
CA GLN A 46 -7.52 -0.69 10.16
C GLN A 46 -8.12 -1.31 8.88
N MET A 47 -9.44 -1.23 8.71
CA MET A 47 -10.13 -1.74 7.51
C MET A 47 -9.74 -0.96 6.24
N THR A 48 -9.48 0.34 6.36
CA THR A 48 -9.00 1.20 5.27
C THR A 48 -7.56 0.82 4.90
N ALA A 49 -6.68 0.60 5.89
CA ALA A 49 -5.32 0.14 5.66
C ALA A 49 -5.29 -1.26 5.02
N ARG A 50 -6.14 -2.18 5.49
CA ARG A 50 -6.31 -3.50 4.88
C ARG A 50 -6.76 -3.38 3.43
N ARG A 51 -7.69 -2.47 3.13
CA ARG A 51 -8.14 -2.20 1.77
C ARG A 51 -6.99 -1.73 0.88
N VAL A 52 -6.12 -0.83 1.34
CA VAL A 52 -4.93 -0.40 0.56
C VAL A 52 -4.09 -1.59 0.12
N LEU A 53 -3.75 -2.49 1.06
CA LEU A 53 -2.97 -3.69 0.74
C LEU A 53 -3.71 -4.64 -0.21
N THR A 54 -5.04 -4.75 -0.09
CA THR A 54 -5.86 -5.51 -1.05
C THR A 54 -5.80 -4.90 -2.44
N GLU A 55 -5.97 -3.59 -2.58
CA GLU A 55 -6.00 -2.92 -3.88
C GLU A 55 -4.62 -2.95 -4.55
N LEU A 56 -3.52 -2.83 -3.79
CA LEU A 56 -2.15 -3.04 -4.30
C LEU A 56 -1.95 -4.46 -4.85
N ARG A 57 -2.61 -5.46 -4.25
CA ARG A 57 -2.56 -6.85 -4.73
C ARG A 57 -3.41 -7.06 -5.98
N GLU A 58 -4.61 -6.50 -6.01
CA GLU A 58 -5.48 -6.53 -7.19
C GLU A 58 -4.83 -5.82 -8.39
N ALA A 59 -4.07 -4.75 -8.13
CA ALA A 59 -3.27 -4.05 -9.14
C ALA A 59 -2.02 -4.83 -9.60
N GLY A 60 -1.71 -5.98 -8.99
CA GLY A 60 -0.52 -6.78 -9.31
C GLY A 60 0.80 -6.17 -8.83
N LEU A 61 0.76 -5.11 -8.01
CA LEU A 61 1.95 -4.46 -7.45
C LEU A 61 2.46 -5.15 -6.18
N ALA A 62 1.61 -5.95 -5.53
CA ALA A 62 1.99 -6.70 -4.35
C ALA A 62 1.35 -8.09 -4.28
N GLN A 63 1.94 -8.98 -3.49
CA GLN A 63 1.42 -10.30 -3.18
C GLN A 63 1.49 -10.58 -1.69
N MET A 64 0.43 -11.18 -1.15
CA MET A 64 0.40 -11.64 0.24
C MET A 64 0.98 -13.05 0.33
N GLN A 65 1.93 -13.24 1.23
CA GLN A 65 2.41 -14.54 1.67
C GLN A 65 1.82 -14.84 3.06
N PRO A 66 0.92 -15.83 3.20
CA PRO A 66 0.27 -16.16 4.45
C PRO A 66 1.28 -16.39 5.59
N GLY A 67 1.05 -15.74 6.74
CA GLY A 67 1.92 -15.85 7.91
C GLY A 67 3.25 -15.07 7.84
N ILE A 68 3.60 -14.50 6.68
CA ILE A 68 4.86 -13.80 6.48
C ILE A 68 4.64 -12.30 6.28
N GLY A 69 3.76 -11.91 5.34
CA GLY A 69 3.56 -10.49 5.03
C GLY A 69 3.02 -10.22 3.64
N THR A 70 3.15 -8.97 3.20
CA THR A 70 2.82 -8.54 1.83
C THR A 70 4.12 -8.05 1.18
N PHE A 71 4.39 -8.47 -0.04
CA PHE A 71 5.64 -8.20 -0.75
C PHE A 71 5.37 -7.54 -2.09
N VAL A 72 6.24 -6.63 -2.52
CA VAL A 72 6.17 -6.03 -3.86
C VAL A 72 6.51 -7.08 -4.92
N THR A 73 5.73 -7.13 -5.98
CA THR A 73 5.91 -8.09 -7.08
C THR A 73 6.67 -7.49 -8.25
N GLU A 74 6.22 -6.33 -8.72
CA GLU A 74 6.80 -5.62 -9.84
C GLU A 74 6.68 -4.11 -9.64
N LEU A 75 7.55 -3.36 -10.31
CA LEU A 75 7.44 -1.91 -10.36
C LEU A 75 6.32 -1.55 -11.35
N PRO A 76 5.44 -0.58 -11.04
CA PRO A 76 4.47 -0.09 -12.00
C PRO A 76 5.20 0.38 -13.26
N LYS A 77 4.72 -0.05 -14.43
CA LYS A 77 5.31 0.37 -15.72
C LYS A 77 5.06 1.87 -15.92
N PRO A 78 6.07 2.63 -16.37
CA PRO A 78 5.94 4.07 -16.64
C PRO A 78 4.96 4.36 -17.79
#